data_AF-A0A7S2KQZ9-F1
#
_entry.id   AF-A0A7S2KQZ9-F1
#
_cell.length_a   1.000
_cell.length_b   1.000
_cell.length_c   1.000
_cell.angle_alpha   90.00
_cell.angle_beta   90.00
_cell.angle_gamma   90.00
#
_symmetry.space_group_name_H-M   'P 1'
#
loop_
_entity.id
_entity.type
_entity.pdbx_description
1 polymer ?
#
loop_
_entity_poly.entity_id
_entity_poly.type
_entity_poly.pdbx_seq_one_letter_code
_entity_poly.pdbx_strand_id
1 'polypeptide(L)'
;MISIGKPEVGASLCDHLGVKDCSNFLFADPENKLYNDLELNKGVDVTFFNPATPFAIKDRLFKKDGMKRLNEVLGKWSGAFYIPPKREQAFNQGGTFVFQGERTLFAHYDESTGAHADIEAVVKTARSAFNPLSPAL
;
A
#
# COMPACT_ATOMS: atom_id res chain seq x y z
N MET A 1 -0.78 8.02 5.20
CA MET A 1 -1.23 6.95 4.29
C MET A 1 -2.74 7.03 4.16
N ILE A 2 -3.26 6.88 2.96
CA ILE A 2 -4.70 6.77 2.71
C ILE A 2 -4.94 5.38 2.13
N SER A 3 -5.82 4.60 2.74
CA SER A 3 -6.14 3.23 2.35
C SER A 3 -7.60 3.12 1.97
N ILE A 4 -7.93 2.25 1.02
CA ILE A 4 -9.32 1.86 0.79
C ILE A 4 -9.82 1.02 1.97
N GLY A 5 -11.04 1.28 2.42
CA GLY A 5 -11.67 0.54 3.51
C GLY A 5 -12.48 1.43 4.42
N LYS A 6 -13.12 0.82 5.42
CA LYS A 6 -13.85 1.58 6.44
C LYS A 6 -12.89 2.06 7.54
N PRO A 7 -13.13 3.23 8.17
CA PRO A 7 -12.30 3.72 9.26
C PRO A 7 -12.12 2.72 10.42
N GLU A 8 -13.19 2.00 10.81
CA GLU A 8 -13.13 1.00 11.87
C GLU A 8 -12.23 -0.20 11.54
N VAL A 9 -12.11 -0.55 10.25
CA VAL A 9 -11.19 -1.58 9.78
C VAL A 9 -9.74 -1.09 9.85
N GLY A 10 -9.50 0.18 9.49
CA GLY A 10 -8.18 0.81 9.62
C GLY A 10 -7.72 0.90 11.08
N ALA A 11 -8.62 1.21 12.01
CA ALA A 11 -8.33 1.20 13.44
C ALA A 11 -7.95 -0.22 13.93
N SER A 12 -8.73 -1.24 13.54
CA SER A 12 -8.42 -2.64 13.88
C SER A 12 -7.07 -3.10 13.31
N LEU A 13 -6.68 -2.62 12.12
CA LEU A 13 -5.36 -2.86 11.56
C LEU A 13 -4.26 -2.22 12.42
N CYS A 14 -4.44 -0.97 12.87
CA CYS A 14 -3.48 -0.31 13.75
C CYS A 14 -3.28 -1.07 15.06
N ASP A 15 -4.36 -1.52 15.69
CA ASP A 15 -4.31 -2.33 16.91
C ASP A 15 -3.57 -3.65 16.68
N HIS A 16 -3.87 -4.33 15.57
CA HIS A 16 -3.23 -5.58 15.19
C HIS A 16 -1.72 -5.41 14.98
N LEU A 17 -1.32 -4.33 14.31
CA LEU A 17 0.10 -4.07 14.00
C LEU A 17 0.89 -3.55 15.22
N GLY A 18 0.21 -3.08 16.27
CA GLY A 18 0.87 -2.52 17.46
C GLY A 18 1.70 -1.27 17.16
N VAL A 19 1.40 -0.56 16.06
CA VAL A 19 2.12 0.65 15.66
C VAL A 19 1.59 1.82 16.46
N LYS A 20 2.47 2.43 17.28
CA LYS A 20 2.13 3.59 18.08
C LYS A 20 1.64 4.75 17.20
N ASP A 21 0.56 5.40 17.63
CA ASP A 21 -0.02 6.58 16.97
C ASP A 21 -0.45 6.34 15.51
N CYS A 22 -0.64 5.08 15.10
CA CYS A 22 -0.96 4.69 13.73
C CYS A 22 -2.21 5.39 13.18
N SER A 23 -3.23 5.59 14.01
CA SER A 23 -4.47 6.29 13.64
C SER A 23 -4.25 7.75 13.24
N ASN A 24 -3.16 8.39 13.66
CA ASN A 24 -2.82 9.76 13.25
C ASN A 24 -2.29 9.81 11.80
N PHE A 25 -1.87 8.67 11.26
CA PHE A 25 -1.20 8.58 9.96
C PHE A 25 -1.93 7.68 8.96
N LEU A 26 -2.96 6.96 9.36
CA LEU A 26 -3.78 6.09 8.51
C LEU A 26 -5.19 6.67 8.36
N PHE A 27 -5.52 7.12 7.15
CA PHE A 27 -6.86 7.57 6.78
C PHE A 27 -7.52 6.52 5.89
N ALA A 28 -8.84 6.37 6.02
CA ALA A 28 -9.61 5.41 5.25
C ALA A 28 -10.49 6.12 4.20
N ASP A 29 -10.47 5.62 2.97
CA ASP A 29 -11.30 6.06 1.84
C ASP A 29 -12.35 4.98 1.51
N PRO A 30 -13.50 4.95 2.22
CA PRO A 30 -14.50 3.90 2.05
C PRO A 30 -15.14 3.89 0.66
N GLU A 31 -15.23 5.07 0.03
CA GLU A 31 -15.90 5.25 -1.25
C GLU A 31 -14.94 5.23 -2.46
N ASN A 32 -13.64 5.01 -2.23
CA ASN A 32 -12.61 5.05 -3.28
C ASN A 32 -12.52 6.41 -3.98
N LYS A 33 -12.95 7.50 -3.32
CA LYS A 33 -13.04 8.82 -3.95
C LYS A 33 -11.66 9.34 -4.32
N LEU A 34 -10.70 9.27 -3.40
CA LEU A 34 -9.35 9.77 -3.66
C LEU A 34 -8.67 8.99 -4.77
N TYR A 35 -8.81 7.66 -4.75
CA TYR A 35 -8.25 6.79 -5.78
C TYR A 35 -8.83 7.11 -7.17
N ASN A 36 -10.12 7.45 -7.23
CA ASN A 36 -10.76 7.89 -8.47
C ASN A 36 -10.28 9.28 -8.89
N ASP A 37 -10.24 10.25 -7.97
CA ASP A 37 -9.83 11.63 -8.25
C ASP A 37 -8.37 11.71 -8.71
N LEU A 38 -7.51 10.85 -8.17
CA LEU A 38 -6.10 10.75 -8.58
C LEU A 38 -5.91 9.91 -9.86
N GLU A 39 -6.96 9.27 -10.37
CA GLU A 39 -6.91 8.37 -11.52
C GLU A 39 -5.90 7.22 -11.33
N LEU A 40 -5.83 6.65 -10.12
CA LEU A 40 -4.95 5.52 -9.84
C LEU A 40 -5.31 4.29 -10.69
N ASN A 41 -4.29 3.53 -11.10
CA ASN A 41 -4.46 2.36 -11.95
C ASN A 41 -5.40 1.33 -11.31
N LYS A 42 -6.20 0.67 -12.15
CA LYS A 42 -7.09 -0.44 -11.77
C LYS A 42 -6.90 -1.56 -12.77
N GLY A 43 -6.66 -2.78 -12.32
CA GLY A 43 -6.40 -3.87 -13.25
C GLY A 43 -6.26 -5.24 -12.62
N VAL A 44 -6.95 -6.20 -13.22
CA VAL A 44 -6.88 -7.64 -12.91
C VAL A 44 -5.73 -8.32 -13.69
N ASP A 45 -5.38 -7.74 -14.84
CA ASP A 45 -4.58 -8.40 -15.88
C ASP A 45 -3.11 -8.59 -15.49
N VAL A 46 -2.54 -7.70 -14.69
CA VAL A 46 -1.12 -7.78 -14.26
C VAL A 46 -0.94 -8.53 -12.93
N THR A 47 -2.00 -8.60 -12.12
CA THR A 47 -1.94 -9.12 -10.74
C THR A 47 -2.21 -10.63 -10.66
N PHE A 48 -3.09 -11.18 -11.51
CA PHE A 48 -3.48 -12.60 -11.45
C PHE A 48 -2.92 -13.46 -12.60
N PHE A 49 -2.50 -12.89 -13.73
CA PHE A 49 -2.03 -13.65 -14.89
C PHE A 49 -0.51 -13.63 -15.12
N ASN A 50 0.28 -13.16 -14.15
CA ASN A 50 1.73 -13.30 -14.24
C ASN A 50 2.12 -14.77 -13.95
N PRO A 51 2.65 -15.54 -14.93
CA PRO A 51 3.11 -16.91 -14.72
C PRO A 51 4.20 -17.01 -13.64
N ALA A 52 4.88 -15.90 -13.30
CA ALA A 52 5.83 -15.84 -12.19
C ALA A 52 5.20 -16.20 -10.83
N THR A 53 3.89 -15.96 -10.62
CA THR A 53 3.22 -16.27 -9.34
C THR A 53 3.11 -17.79 -9.13
N PRO A 54 2.57 -18.59 -10.07
CA PRO A 54 2.63 -20.05 -10.00
C PRO A 54 4.05 -20.61 -9.86
N PHE A 55 5.03 -20.08 -10.62
CA PHE A 55 6.41 -20.57 -10.56
C PHE A 55 7.08 -20.23 -9.22
N ALA A 56 6.89 -19.03 -8.67
CA ALA A 56 7.43 -18.65 -7.36
C ALA A 56 6.80 -19.46 -6.21
N ILE A 57 5.50 -19.79 -6.30
CA ILE A 57 4.83 -20.69 -5.35
C ILE A 57 5.40 -22.11 -5.48
N LYS A 58 5.53 -22.60 -6.72
CA LYS A 58 6.12 -23.91 -7.01
C LYS A 58 7.54 -24.02 -6.44
N ASP A 59 8.40 -23.05 -6.72
CA ASP A 59 9.79 -23.03 -6.25
C ASP A 59 9.89 -22.96 -4.72
N ARG A 60 8.96 -22.28 -4.04
CA ARG A 60 8.87 -22.28 -2.57
C ARG A 60 8.45 -23.65 -2.02
N LEU A 61 7.57 -24.37 -2.70
CA LEU A 61 7.14 -25.71 -2.29
C LEU A 61 8.24 -26.77 -2.47
N PHE A 62 9.11 -26.62 -3.48
CA PHE A 62 10.21 -27.55 -3.74
C PHE A 62 11.48 -27.30 -2.92
N LYS A 63 11.59 -26.16 -2.23
CA LYS A 63 12.72 -25.87 -1.31
C LYS A 63 12.43 -26.41 0.08
N LYS A 64 13.42 -27.07 0.69
CA LYS A 64 13.38 -27.41 2.12
C LYS A 64 13.19 -26.12 2.93
N ASP A 65 12.18 -26.11 3.80
CA ASP A 65 11.73 -24.93 4.58
C ASP A 65 11.20 -23.74 3.76
N GLY A 66 10.96 -23.89 2.45
CA GLY A 66 10.54 -22.78 1.58
C GLY A 66 9.18 -22.16 1.93
N MET A 67 8.36 -22.87 2.72
CA MET A 67 7.08 -22.40 3.24
C MET A 67 7.15 -21.85 4.67
N LYS A 68 8.25 -22.09 5.41
CA LYS A 68 8.34 -21.75 6.84
C LYS A 68 8.10 -20.26 7.08
N ARG A 69 8.82 -19.40 6.35
CA ARG A 69 8.68 -17.94 6.44
C ARG A 69 7.31 -17.45 5.99
N LEU A 70 6.71 -18.09 4.98
CA LEU A 70 5.36 -17.74 4.53
C LEU A 70 4.34 -18.07 5.63
N ASN A 71 4.43 -19.24 6.25
CA ASN A 71 3.56 -19.66 7.34
C ASN A 71 3.72 -18.77 8.59
N GLU A 72 4.94 -18.38 8.93
CA GLU A 72 5.20 -17.43 10.03
C GLU A 72 4.55 -16.06 9.76
N VAL A 73 4.61 -15.57 8.53
CA VAL A 73 3.94 -14.32 8.14
C VAL A 73 2.43 -14.49 8.17
N LEU A 74 1.88 -15.50 7.48
CA LEU A 74 0.44 -15.75 7.41
C LEU A 74 -0.18 -16.02 8.79
N GLY A 75 0.55 -16.67 9.69
CA GLY A 75 0.11 -16.91 11.07
C GLY A 75 -0.13 -15.64 11.87
N LYS A 76 0.58 -14.54 11.57
CA LYS A 76 0.29 -13.23 12.18
C LYS A 76 -1.07 -12.70 11.73
N TRP A 77 -1.47 -13.00 10.49
CA TRP A 77 -2.71 -12.53 9.89
C TRP A 77 -3.91 -13.48 10.08
N SER A 78 -3.74 -14.63 10.74
CA SER A 78 -4.78 -15.67 10.79
C SER A 78 -6.08 -15.25 11.49
N GLY A 79 -6.05 -14.20 12.30
CA GLY A 79 -7.23 -13.56 12.92
C GLY A 79 -7.58 -12.19 12.34
N ALA A 80 -6.83 -11.69 11.36
CA ALA A 80 -7.01 -10.39 10.73
C ALA A 80 -7.77 -10.56 9.42
N PHE A 81 -9.05 -10.22 9.43
CA PHE A 81 -9.90 -10.30 8.26
C PHE A 81 -10.38 -8.91 7.85
N TYR A 82 -9.67 -8.32 6.88
CA TYR A 82 -9.89 -6.96 6.42
C TYR A 82 -10.42 -6.99 4.98
N ILE A 83 -11.73 -7.12 4.82
CA ILE A 83 -12.36 -7.11 3.51
C ILE A 83 -12.74 -5.67 3.13
N PRO A 84 -12.36 -5.19 1.93
CA PRO A 84 -12.85 -3.92 1.42
C PRO A 84 -14.38 -3.92 1.21
N PRO A 85 -15.07 -2.78 1.42
CA PRO A 85 -16.52 -2.67 1.26
C PRO A 85 -17.07 -3.15 -0.09
N LYS A 86 -16.32 -2.94 -1.18
CA LYS A 86 -16.73 -3.28 -2.55
C LYS A 86 -15.72 -4.24 -3.18
N ARG A 87 -16.17 -5.23 -3.96
CA ARG A 87 -15.28 -6.28 -4.52
C ARG A 87 -14.28 -5.71 -5.52
N GLU A 88 -14.70 -4.75 -6.32
CA GLU A 88 -13.87 -4.06 -7.29
C GLU A 88 -12.68 -3.32 -6.66
N GLN A 89 -12.79 -2.98 -5.37
CA GLN A 89 -11.70 -2.30 -4.66
C GLN A 89 -10.44 -3.16 -4.52
N ALA A 90 -10.58 -4.49 -4.62
CA ALA A 90 -9.45 -5.42 -4.59
C ALA A 90 -8.52 -5.30 -5.83
N PHE A 91 -8.96 -4.60 -6.89
CA PHE A 91 -8.18 -4.43 -8.12
C PHE A 91 -7.52 -3.05 -8.25
N ASN A 92 -7.73 -2.16 -7.28
CA ASN A 92 -7.06 -0.87 -7.24
C ASN A 92 -5.57 -1.04 -6.98
N GLN A 93 -4.74 -0.33 -7.74
CA GLN A 93 -3.32 -0.15 -7.45
C GLN A 93 -3.11 1.09 -6.59
N GLY A 94 -1.95 1.13 -5.93
CA GLY A 94 -1.54 2.25 -5.10
C GLY A 94 -0.85 3.36 -5.88
N GLY A 95 -0.29 4.28 -5.12
CA GLY A 95 0.60 5.33 -5.60
C GLY A 95 1.25 6.02 -4.43
N THR A 96 2.34 6.71 -4.68
CA THR A 96 3.07 7.48 -3.68
C THR A 96 3.26 8.91 -4.16
N PHE A 97 2.87 9.87 -3.32
CA PHE A 97 2.88 11.28 -3.64
C PHE A 97 3.54 12.07 -2.51
N VAL A 98 4.38 13.05 -2.87
CA VAL A 98 4.99 13.99 -1.92
C VAL A 98 4.63 15.39 -2.36
N PHE A 99 4.03 16.15 -1.45
CA PHE A 99 3.59 17.52 -1.68
C PHE A 99 4.34 18.49 -0.76
N GLN A 100 4.51 19.73 -1.22
CA GLN A 100 4.93 20.88 -0.43
C GLN A 100 3.98 22.05 -0.71
N GLY A 101 3.03 22.26 0.20
CA GLY A 101 1.88 23.11 -0.08
C GLY A 101 1.10 22.54 -1.27
N GLU A 102 0.81 23.39 -2.26
CA GLU A 102 0.12 22.99 -3.50
C GLU A 102 1.05 22.35 -4.55
N ARG A 103 2.37 22.32 -4.30
CA ARG A 103 3.34 21.78 -5.26
C ARG A 103 3.52 20.28 -5.08
N THR A 104 3.41 19.53 -6.17
CA THR A 104 3.81 18.12 -6.23
C THR A 104 5.30 18.01 -6.47
N LEU A 105 6.03 17.42 -5.52
CA LEU A 105 7.48 17.19 -5.62
C LEU A 105 7.81 15.78 -6.12
N PHE A 106 6.92 14.83 -5.86
CA PHE A 106 7.04 13.44 -6.31
C PHE A 106 5.65 12.89 -6.55
N ALA A 107 5.47 12.19 -7.66
CA ALA A 107 4.28 11.42 -7.96
C ALA A 107 4.71 10.10 -8.61
N HIS A 108 4.29 9.00 -8.02
CA HIS A 108 4.46 7.66 -8.56
C HIS A 108 3.12 6.96 -8.52
N TYR A 109 2.75 6.37 -9.65
CA TYR A 109 1.57 5.56 -9.80
C TYR A 109 2.04 4.12 -9.88
N ASP A 110 1.52 3.23 -9.03
CA ASP A 110 1.90 1.83 -9.11
C ASP A 110 1.32 1.25 -10.42
N GLU A 111 2.20 0.90 -11.36
CA GLU A 111 1.79 0.36 -12.67
C GLU A 111 1.10 -1.00 -12.54
N SER A 112 1.50 -1.76 -11.53
CA SER A 112 0.97 -3.08 -11.20
C SER A 112 1.30 -3.47 -9.77
N THR A 113 0.76 -4.59 -9.31
CA THR A 113 1.06 -5.10 -7.97
C THR A 113 2.54 -5.43 -7.83
N GLY A 114 3.19 -4.79 -6.86
CA GLY A 114 4.63 -4.92 -6.60
C GLY A 114 5.50 -3.88 -7.33
N ALA A 115 4.95 -3.07 -8.23
CA ALA A 115 5.65 -1.97 -8.92
C ALA A 115 5.61 -0.67 -8.10
N HIS A 116 5.97 -0.77 -6.82
CA HIS A 116 5.91 0.34 -5.87
C HIS A 116 7.04 1.35 -6.10
N ALA A 117 6.81 2.59 -5.66
CA ALA A 117 7.83 3.63 -5.64
C ALA A 117 9.09 3.20 -4.85
N ASP A 118 10.26 3.70 -5.27
CA ASP A 118 11.48 3.57 -4.48
C ASP A 118 11.35 4.36 -3.17
N ILE A 119 11.31 3.64 -2.06
CA ILE A 119 11.12 4.23 -0.73
C ILE A 119 12.26 5.17 -0.33
N GLU A 120 13.49 4.93 -0.77
CA GLU A 120 14.62 5.81 -0.43
C GLU A 120 14.48 7.17 -1.13
N ALA A 121 14.09 7.16 -2.40
CA ALA A 121 13.79 8.37 -3.17
C ALA A 121 12.62 9.15 -2.57
N VAL A 122 11.56 8.47 -2.15
CA VAL A 122 10.39 9.07 -1.49
C VAL A 122 10.80 9.77 -0.19
N VAL A 123 11.51 9.06 0.69
CA VAL A 123 11.94 9.61 2.00
C VAL A 123 12.91 10.77 1.81
N LYS A 124 13.86 10.67 0.88
CA LYS A 124 14.79 11.76 0.56
C LYS A 124 14.06 13.02 0.07
N THR A 125 13.05 12.85 -0.79
CA THR A 125 12.24 13.96 -1.30
C THR A 125 11.42 14.60 -0.19
N ALA A 126 10.73 13.80 0.62
CA ALA A 126 9.93 14.29 1.75
C ALA A 126 10.77 15.05 2.78
N ARG A 127 11.98 14.56 3.10
CA ARG A 127 12.91 15.27 4.00
C ARG A 127 13.38 16.61 3.43
N SER A 128 13.61 16.67 2.12
CA SER A 128 14.03 17.91 1.44
C SER A 128 12.90 18.95 1.43
N ALA A 129 11.64 18.50 1.34
CA ALA A 129 10.45 19.34 1.42
C ALA A 129 10.23 19.96 2.81
N PHE A 130 10.71 19.29 3.86
CA PHE A 130 10.60 19.74 5.26
C PHE A 130 11.63 20.83 5.62
N ASN A 131 12.42 21.33 4.67
CA ASN A 131 13.41 22.36 4.96
C ASN A 131 12.72 23.71 5.28
N PRO A 132 12.79 24.23 6.52
CA PRO A 132 12.02 25.40 6.98
C PRO A 132 12.44 26.73 6.33
N LEU A 133 13.38 26.71 5.38
CA LEU A 133 13.89 27.87 4.66
C LEU A 133 13.27 28.05 3.27
N SER A 134 12.36 27.17 2.82
CA SER A 134 11.62 27.44 1.59
C SER A 134 10.58 28.53 1.86
N PRO A 135 10.57 29.65 1.11
CA PRO A 135 9.55 30.68 1.31
C PRO A 135 8.16 30.06 1.18
N ALA A 136 7.30 30.30 2.17
CA ALA A 136 5.87 30.11 1.98
C ALA A 136 5.43 31.05 0.86
N LEU A 137 4.79 30.50 -0.17
CA LEU A 137 4.06 31.29 -1.17
C LEU A 137 2.77 31.82 -0.54
#